data_AF-A0A9D8J0L9-F1
#
_entry.id   AF-A0A9D8J0L9-F1
#
_cell.length_a   1.000
_cell.length_b   1.000
_cell.length_c   1.000
_cell.angle_alpha   90.00
_cell.angle_beta   90.00
_cell.angle_gamma   90.00
#
_symmetry.space_group_name_H-M   'P 1'
#
loop_
_entity.id
_entity.type
_entity.pdbx_description
1 polymer ?
#
loop_
_entity_poly.entity_id
_entity_poly.type
_entity_poly.pdbx_seq_one_letter_code
_entity_poly.pdbx_strand_id
1 'polypeptide(L)'
;MDKPFILHMFTPEKNLSPFDVNMGLDAGWEALVPYLNIELGEVPALVQDVIFSRKPKGLKRTGIFIGGRDVKMAMDMLAAAKASMVPDFGFKVSAFADPSGSFTTAAAMVAMVEQELKQRFKTDLAGKNVLALGGTGPVGQIAAVLAARAGANVKIIGRQLDKAQRVAELCNEAYGNGETTIAGDADANKGELIKTADVVFATAAAGIEVLSAELVAAGPQLKVAADVNAVPPPGIAGLEAHHKGTPITGSKSGAVGIGALAIGVIKYQAQHRLLERMREGNTEFLAYHDAFAVAREAVED
;
A
#
# COMPACT_ATOMS: atom_id res chain seq x y z
N MET A 1 37.38 -0.32 -9.38
CA MET A 1 36.02 -0.86 -9.57
C MET A 1 35.16 -0.36 -8.44
N ASP A 2 34.03 0.24 -8.78
CA ASP A 2 33.06 0.67 -7.78
C ASP A 2 32.38 -0.55 -7.13
N LYS A 3 31.96 -0.44 -5.87
CA LYS A 3 31.39 -1.56 -5.08
C LYS A 3 29.98 -1.94 -5.57
N PRO A 4 29.60 -3.20 -5.70
CA PRO A 4 28.28 -3.58 -6.24
C PRO A 4 27.13 -3.00 -5.40
N PHE A 5 26.00 -2.72 -6.06
CA PHE A 5 24.74 -2.37 -5.39
C PHE A 5 24.15 -3.59 -4.67
N ILE A 6 24.02 -3.53 -3.33
CA ILE A 6 23.50 -4.63 -2.51
C ILE A 6 22.23 -4.20 -1.76
N LEU A 7 21.15 -4.94 -1.95
CA LEU A 7 19.91 -4.80 -1.20
C LEU A 7 19.81 -5.92 -0.16
N HIS A 8 19.88 -5.57 1.13
CA HIS A 8 19.65 -6.50 2.22
C HIS A 8 18.15 -6.59 2.48
N MET A 9 17.56 -7.77 2.28
CA MET A 9 16.11 -7.95 2.30
C MET A 9 15.69 -8.65 3.58
N PHE A 10 15.15 -7.88 4.51
CA PHE A 10 14.70 -8.35 5.81
C PHE A 10 13.23 -8.74 5.76
N THR A 11 12.91 -9.89 6.35
CA THR A 11 11.52 -10.32 6.50
C THR A 11 11.34 -11.16 7.76
N PRO A 12 10.23 -10.99 8.49
CA PRO A 12 9.85 -11.90 9.58
C PRO A 12 9.33 -13.24 9.06
N GLU A 13 9.13 -13.37 7.75
CA GLU A 13 8.55 -14.56 7.13
C GLU A 13 9.62 -15.62 6.82
N LYS A 14 9.15 -16.86 6.66
CA LYS A 14 9.99 -18.01 6.28
C LYS A 14 10.55 -17.92 4.87
N ASN A 15 9.98 -17.06 4.02
CA ASN A 15 10.36 -16.89 2.63
C ASN A 15 10.31 -15.41 2.26
N LEU A 16 11.19 -15.02 1.35
CA LEU A 16 11.11 -13.72 0.69
C LEU A 16 10.14 -13.80 -0.50
N SER A 17 9.45 -12.69 -0.78
CA SER A 17 8.57 -12.57 -1.93
C SER A 17 9.37 -12.60 -3.24
N PRO A 18 9.08 -13.53 -4.17
CA PRO A 18 9.70 -13.52 -5.50
C PRO A 18 9.39 -12.24 -6.29
N PHE A 19 8.24 -11.60 -6.01
CA PHE A 19 7.91 -10.32 -6.61
C PHE A 19 8.93 -9.26 -6.21
N ASP A 20 9.21 -9.13 -4.91
CA ASP A 20 10.14 -8.10 -4.40
C ASP A 20 11.58 -8.36 -4.88
N VAL A 21 11.96 -9.64 -5.04
CA VAL A 21 13.25 -10.02 -5.63
C VAL A 21 13.37 -9.51 -7.07
N ASN A 22 12.35 -9.76 -7.91
CA ASN A 22 12.36 -9.30 -9.29
C ASN A 22 12.39 -7.77 -9.36
N MET A 23 11.59 -7.09 -8.53
CA MET A 23 11.57 -5.62 -8.48
C MET A 23 12.94 -5.03 -8.13
N GLY A 24 13.66 -5.62 -7.16
CA GLY A 24 14.99 -5.15 -6.80
C GLY A 24 15.99 -5.30 -7.94
N LEU A 25 16.00 -6.45 -8.62
CA LEU A 25 16.87 -6.67 -9.78
C LEU A 25 16.55 -5.71 -10.93
N ASP A 26 15.27 -5.56 -11.25
CA ASP A 26 14.79 -4.67 -12.33
C ASP A 26 15.10 -3.19 -12.05
N ALA A 27 15.20 -2.80 -10.77
CA ALA A 27 15.61 -1.45 -10.32
C ALA A 27 17.15 -1.26 -10.28
N GLY A 28 17.92 -2.25 -10.75
CA GLY A 28 19.38 -2.15 -10.88
C GLY A 28 20.16 -2.48 -9.60
N TRP A 29 19.55 -3.19 -8.65
CA TRP A 29 20.31 -3.82 -7.55
C TRP A 29 21.03 -5.07 -8.08
N GLU A 30 22.33 -5.19 -7.79
CA GLU A 30 23.17 -6.26 -8.35
C GLU A 30 23.15 -7.53 -7.50
N ALA A 31 22.91 -7.40 -6.19
CA ALA A 31 22.78 -8.52 -5.27
C ALA A 31 21.64 -8.27 -4.26
N LEU A 32 20.78 -9.27 -4.10
CA LEU A 32 19.66 -9.26 -3.17
C LEU A 32 19.92 -10.34 -2.13
N VAL A 33 20.19 -9.94 -0.90
CA VAL A 33 20.59 -10.86 0.17
C VAL A 33 19.42 -11.05 1.13
N PRO A 34 18.78 -12.24 1.14
CA PRO A 34 17.63 -12.48 2.00
C PRO A 34 18.06 -12.80 3.43
N TYR A 35 17.34 -12.22 4.38
CA TYR A 35 17.39 -12.55 5.80
C TYR A 35 15.96 -12.87 6.25
N LEU A 36 15.76 -14.12 6.65
CA LEU A 36 14.45 -14.72 6.84
C LEU A 36 14.20 -14.99 8.31
N ASN A 37 12.93 -14.99 8.73
CA ASN A 37 12.54 -15.17 10.13
C ASN A 37 13.20 -14.17 11.09
N ILE A 38 13.49 -12.95 10.64
CA ILE A 38 14.06 -11.92 11.51
C ILE A 38 13.00 -11.49 12.52
N GLU A 39 13.37 -11.46 13.79
CA GLU A 39 12.59 -10.83 14.85
C GLU A 39 12.94 -9.34 14.97
N LEU A 40 11.97 -8.53 15.43
CA LEU A 40 12.15 -7.07 15.59
C LEU A 40 13.40 -6.72 16.41
N GLY A 41 13.72 -7.51 17.45
CA GLY A 41 14.88 -7.29 18.32
C GLY A 41 16.24 -7.49 17.65
N GLU A 42 16.29 -8.19 16.52
CA GLU A 42 17.53 -8.48 15.78
C GLU A 42 17.87 -7.41 14.75
N VAL A 43 16.88 -6.60 14.34
CA VAL A 43 17.05 -5.53 13.34
C VAL A 43 18.20 -4.57 13.67
N PRO A 44 18.37 -4.08 14.91
CA PRO A 44 19.44 -3.13 15.23
C PRO A 44 20.84 -3.67 14.95
N ALA A 45 21.13 -4.91 15.36
CA ALA A 45 22.43 -5.53 15.16
C ALA A 45 22.71 -5.74 13.67
N LEU A 46 21.72 -6.25 12.92
CA LEU A 46 21.84 -6.44 11.48
C LEU A 46 22.07 -5.12 10.72
N VAL A 47 21.38 -4.04 11.12
CA VAL A 47 21.61 -2.72 10.53
C VAL A 47 23.01 -2.21 10.81
N GLN A 48 23.52 -2.38 12.04
CA GLN A 48 24.88 -2.00 12.40
C GLN A 48 25.92 -2.76 11.55
N ASP A 49 25.75 -4.06 11.38
CA ASP A 49 26.62 -4.86 10.51
C ASP A 49 26.58 -4.36 9.05
N VAL A 50 25.40 -4.03 8.53
CA VAL A 50 25.24 -3.45 7.19
C VAL A 50 26.00 -2.13 7.07
N ILE A 51 25.79 -1.17 7.98
CA ILE A 51 26.39 0.16 7.86
C ILE A 51 27.90 0.18 8.14
N PHE A 52 28.42 -0.67 9.02
CA PHE A 52 29.86 -0.71 9.32
C PHE A 52 30.67 -1.58 8.35
N SER A 53 30.02 -2.38 7.50
CA SER A 53 30.69 -3.22 6.49
C SER A 53 31.36 -2.44 5.35
N ARG A 54 31.02 -1.16 5.16
CA ARG A 54 31.54 -0.30 4.08
C ARG A 54 31.87 1.09 4.61
N LYS A 55 32.86 1.74 3.97
CA LYS A 55 33.13 3.18 4.21
C LYS A 55 31.92 4.02 3.75
N PRO A 56 31.67 5.20 4.34
CA PRO A 56 30.49 6.04 4.04
C PRO A 56 30.21 6.26 2.54
N LYS A 57 31.23 6.51 1.72
CA LYS A 57 31.06 6.66 0.25
C LYS A 57 30.45 5.43 -0.42
N GLY A 58 30.78 4.23 0.07
CA GLY A 58 30.28 2.96 -0.46
C GLY A 58 28.88 2.57 0.03
N LEU A 59 28.38 3.18 1.11
CA LEU A 59 27.06 2.90 1.65
C LEU A 59 25.92 3.41 0.79
N LYS A 60 26.17 4.40 -0.08
CA LYS A 60 25.23 4.79 -1.14
C LYS A 60 24.88 3.65 -2.09
N ARG A 61 25.70 2.60 -2.13
CA ARG A 61 25.49 1.39 -2.94
C ARG A 61 24.97 0.21 -2.10
N THR A 62 24.36 0.51 -0.95
CA THR A 62 23.78 -0.47 -0.03
C THR A 62 22.42 0.04 0.42
N GLY A 63 21.43 -0.83 0.46
CA GLY A 63 20.08 -0.52 0.95
C GLY A 63 19.49 -1.66 1.76
N ILE A 64 18.40 -1.36 2.46
CA ILE A 64 17.62 -2.35 3.20
C ILE A 64 16.19 -2.35 2.64
N PHE A 65 15.67 -3.52 2.29
CA PHE A 65 14.25 -3.70 1.99
C PHE A 65 13.60 -4.50 3.10
N ILE A 66 12.44 -4.07 3.58
CA ILE A 66 11.68 -4.72 4.65
C ILE A 66 10.39 -5.25 4.06
N GLY A 67 10.34 -6.56 3.86
CA GLY A 67 9.16 -7.28 3.44
C GLY A 67 8.31 -7.74 4.62
N GLY A 68 7.54 -8.80 4.39
CA GLY A 68 6.68 -9.41 5.40
C GLY A 68 5.20 -9.35 5.04
N ARG A 69 4.32 -9.70 5.98
CA ARG A 69 2.86 -9.68 5.76
C ARG A 69 2.12 -8.71 6.68
N ASP A 70 2.72 -8.33 7.78
CA ASP A 70 2.11 -7.47 8.79
C ASP A 70 2.62 -6.04 8.67
N VAL A 71 1.70 -5.08 8.56
CA VAL A 71 2.01 -3.65 8.40
C VAL A 71 2.73 -3.12 9.63
N LYS A 72 2.26 -3.49 10.83
CA LYS A 72 2.81 -2.96 12.08
C LYS A 72 4.25 -3.42 12.24
N MET A 73 4.50 -4.71 12.07
CA MET A 73 5.83 -5.31 12.14
C MET A 73 6.78 -4.64 11.14
N ALA A 74 6.38 -4.46 9.88
CA ALA A 74 7.23 -3.82 8.88
C ALA A 74 7.57 -2.35 9.23
N MET A 75 6.59 -1.59 9.74
CA MET A 75 6.81 -0.21 10.21
C MET A 75 7.71 -0.16 11.44
N ASP A 76 7.52 -1.07 12.41
CA ASP A 76 8.37 -1.17 13.60
C ASP A 76 9.82 -1.53 13.21
N MET A 77 10.01 -2.48 12.28
CA MET A 77 11.33 -2.83 11.75
C MET A 77 11.98 -1.66 11.00
N LEU A 78 11.22 -0.88 10.22
CA LEU A 78 11.73 0.31 9.54
C LEU A 78 12.16 1.38 10.54
N ALA A 79 11.37 1.59 11.60
CA ALA A 79 11.71 2.52 12.68
C ALA A 79 12.98 2.07 13.44
N ALA A 80 13.09 0.77 13.77
CA ALA A 80 14.27 0.20 14.40
C ALA A 80 15.51 0.33 13.51
N ALA A 81 15.39 0.08 12.19
CA ALA A 81 16.46 0.28 11.23
C ALA A 81 16.92 1.74 11.20
N LYS A 82 15.97 2.69 11.14
CA LYS A 82 16.27 4.14 11.17
C LYS A 82 17.00 4.55 12.45
N ALA A 83 16.56 4.06 13.60
CA ALA A 83 17.16 4.36 14.90
C ALA A 83 18.57 3.77 15.07
N SER A 84 18.92 2.75 14.29
CA SER A 84 20.20 2.03 14.40
C SER A 84 21.30 2.61 13.51
N MET A 85 21.01 3.65 12.74
CA MET A 85 21.99 4.35 11.91
C MET A 85 22.87 5.28 12.75
N VAL A 86 24.05 5.65 12.22
CA VAL A 86 24.96 6.62 12.86
C VAL A 86 25.28 7.77 11.90
N PRO A 87 24.31 8.69 11.67
CA PRO A 87 24.39 9.70 10.62
C PRO A 87 25.53 10.70 10.81
N ASP A 88 25.91 11.02 12.05
CA ASP A 88 26.99 11.99 12.37
C ASP A 88 28.36 11.55 11.83
N PHE A 89 28.56 10.24 11.67
CA PHE A 89 29.77 9.65 11.10
C PHE A 89 29.56 9.18 9.64
N GLY A 90 28.41 9.49 9.04
CA GLY A 90 28.07 9.09 7.68
C GLY A 90 27.72 7.60 7.51
N PHE A 91 27.49 6.86 8.59
CA PHE A 91 27.11 5.43 8.55
C PHE A 91 25.59 5.29 8.51
N LYS A 92 25.04 5.39 7.30
CA LYS A 92 23.60 5.26 7.04
C LYS A 92 23.35 4.71 5.63
N VAL A 93 22.25 4.00 5.47
CA VAL A 93 21.77 3.44 4.18
C VAL A 93 20.28 3.73 4.04
N SER A 94 19.79 3.78 2.80
CA SER A 94 18.36 3.90 2.55
C SER A 94 17.64 2.60 2.97
N ALA A 95 16.42 2.74 3.48
CA ALA A 95 15.57 1.61 3.82
C ALA A 95 14.15 1.81 3.26
N PHE A 96 13.52 0.73 2.78
CA PHE A 96 12.16 0.77 2.23
C PHE A 96 11.34 -0.41 2.76
N ALA A 97 10.18 -0.13 3.35
CA ALA A 97 9.23 -1.15 3.77
C ALA A 97 8.07 -1.27 2.76
N ASP A 98 7.74 -2.50 2.35
CA ASP A 98 6.55 -2.79 1.55
C ASP A 98 6.02 -4.21 1.81
N PRO A 99 5.42 -4.46 2.99
CA PRO A 99 5.00 -5.80 3.38
C PRO A 99 3.97 -6.35 2.39
N SER A 100 4.35 -7.41 1.67
CA SER A 100 3.54 -8.08 0.64
C SER A 100 3.06 -7.14 -0.47
N GLY A 101 3.81 -6.07 -0.76
CA GLY A 101 3.42 -5.07 -1.75
C GLY A 101 2.24 -4.20 -1.31
N SER A 102 1.88 -4.20 -0.02
CA SER A 102 0.65 -3.55 0.44
C SER A 102 0.71 -2.03 0.38
N PHE A 103 1.89 -1.43 0.54
CA PHE A 103 2.06 0.02 0.53
C PHE A 103 1.92 0.53 -0.90
N THR A 104 2.64 -0.10 -1.82
CA THR A 104 2.61 0.27 -3.24
C THR A 104 1.27 -0.06 -3.88
N THR A 105 0.60 -1.14 -3.48
CA THR A 105 -0.76 -1.48 -3.98
C THR A 105 -1.80 -0.48 -3.49
N ALA A 106 -1.79 -0.15 -2.19
CA ALA A 106 -2.71 0.85 -1.64
C ALA A 106 -2.46 2.24 -2.24
N ALA A 107 -1.20 2.64 -2.37
CA ALA A 107 -0.79 3.88 -3.01
C ALA A 107 -1.30 3.98 -4.46
N ALA A 108 -1.05 2.96 -5.28
CA ALA A 108 -1.51 2.89 -6.66
C ALA A 108 -3.04 2.97 -6.76
N MET A 109 -3.74 2.18 -5.96
CA MET A 109 -5.21 2.15 -5.94
C MET A 109 -5.79 3.52 -5.59
N VAL A 110 -5.30 4.16 -4.52
CA VAL A 110 -5.82 5.47 -4.07
C VAL A 110 -5.47 6.57 -5.08
N ALA A 111 -4.26 6.56 -5.67
CA ALA A 111 -3.85 7.56 -6.66
C ALA A 111 -4.70 7.48 -7.94
N MET A 112 -4.98 6.26 -8.43
CA MET A 112 -5.86 6.07 -9.58
C MET A 112 -7.30 6.51 -9.28
N VAL A 113 -7.78 6.27 -8.06
CA VAL A 113 -9.11 6.74 -7.63
C VAL A 113 -9.18 8.26 -7.59
N GLU A 114 -8.16 8.94 -7.04
CA GLU A 114 -8.07 10.41 -7.07
C GLU A 114 -8.07 10.95 -8.50
N GLN A 115 -7.35 10.29 -9.41
CA GLN A 115 -7.33 10.66 -10.82
C GLN A 115 -8.73 10.57 -11.45
N GLU A 116 -9.46 9.47 -11.24
CA GLU A 116 -10.80 9.29 -11.80
C GLU A 116 -11.82 10.27 -11.19
N LEU A 117 -11.74 10.53 -9.87
CA LEU A 117 -12.56 11.55 -9.21
C LEU A 117 -12.33 12.94 -9.83
N LYS A 118 -11.07 13.30 -10.08
CA LYS A 118 -10.69 14.58 -10.68
C LYS A 118 -11.16 14.68 -12.14
N GLN A 119 -10.85 13.67 -12.95
CA GLN A 119 -11.09 13.71 -14.41
C GLN A 119 -12.56 13.58 -14.77
N ARG A 120 -13.31 12.68 -14.11
CA ARG A 120 -14.70 12.37 -14.49
C ARG A 120 -15.74 13.08 -13.65
N PHE A 121 -15.46 13.26 -12.37
CA PHE A 121 -16.44 13.79 -11.41
C PHE A 121 -16.10 15.20 -10.93
N LYS A 122 -14.98 15.78 -11.39
CA LYS A 122 -14.52 17.13 -11.05
C LYS A 122 -14.49 17.37 -9.54
N THR A 123 -14.04 16.36 -8.80
CA THR A 123 -13.96 16.38 -7.34
C THR A 123 -12.71 15.63 -6.88
N ASP A 124 -12.50 15.55 -5.58
CA ASP A 124 -11.40 14.84 -4.92
C ASP A 124 -11.97 13.92 -3.81
N LEU A 125 -11.08 13.37 -2.97
CA LEU A 125 -11.46 12.54 -1.83
C LEU A 125 -12.00 13.34 -0.64
N ALA A 126 -11.81 14.65 -0.60
CA ALA A 126 -12.19 15.45 0.57
C ALA A 126 -13.72 15.43 0.77
N GLY A 127 -14.12 15.09 1.99
CA GLY A 127 -15.52 14.95 2.40
C GLY A 127 -16.27 13.79 1.75
N LYS A 128 -15.60 12.91 0.99
CA LYS A 128 -16.23 11.75 0.34
C LYS A 128 -16.36 10.59 1.32
N ASN A 129 -17.45 9.85 1.23
CA ASN A 129 -17.64 8.63 2.00
C ASN A 129 -16.94 7.47 1.29
N VAL A 130 -15.93 6.90 1.93
CA VAL A 130 -15.10 5.81 1.41
C VAL A 130 -15.35 4.54 2.22
N LEU A 131 -15.70 3.44 1.55
CA LEU A 131 -15.82 2.12 2.16
C LEU A 131 -14.63 1.24 1.76
N ALA A 132 -13.83 0.80 2.73
CA ALA A 132 -12.78 -0.19 2.53
C ALA A 132 -13.29 -1.60 2.87
N LEU A 133 -13.80 -2.31 1.87
CA LEU A 133 -14.38 -3.65 1.99
C LEU A 133 -13.30 -4.73 2.11
N GLY A 134 -13.42 -5.60 3.10
CA GLY A 134 -12.31 -6.49 3.46
C GLY A 134 -11.11 -5.70 4.01
N GLY A 135 -11.34 -4.48 4.50
CA GLY A 135 -10.31 -3.48 4.80
C GLY A 135 -9.39 -3.82 5.97
N THR A 136 -9.63 -4.92 6.68
CA THR A 136 -8.81 -5.33 7.83
C THR A 136 -7.43 -5.88 7.44
N GLY A 137 -7.20 -6.18 6.17
CA GLY A 137 -5.91 -6.64 5.66
C GLY A 137 -4.93 -5.49 5.35
N PRO A 138 -3.65 -5.78 5.07
CA PRO A 138 -2.59 -4.78 4.88
C PRO A 138 -2.92 -3.69 3.86
N VAL A 139 -3.40 -4.06 2.67
CA VAL A 139 -3.77 -3.10 1.60
C VAL A 139 -4.92 -2.19 2.06
N GLY A 140 -5.94 -2.78 2.67
CA GLY A 140 -7.12 -2.05 3.15
C GLY A 140 -6.79 -1.04 4.26
N GLN A 141 -5.92 -1.42 5.20
CA GLN A 141 -5.45 -0.54 6.27
C GLN A 141 -4.76 0.71 5.70
N ILE A 142 -3.80 0.51 4.80
CA ILE A 142 -3.05 1.63 4.23
C ILE A 142 -3.93 2.46 3.29
N ALA A 143 -4.78 1.84 2.47
CA ALA A 143 -5.71 2.58 1.61
C ALA A 143 -6.66 3.46 2.42
N ALA A 144 -7.14 2.96 3.57
CA ALA A 144 -7.97 3.73 4.48
C ALA A 144 -7.21 4.93 5.08
N VAL A 145 -5.96 4.75 5.50
CA VAL A 145 -5.10 5.84 6.02
C VAL A 145 -4.85 6.90 4.96
N LEU A 146 -4.48 6.49 3.74
CA LEU A 146 -4.22 7.42 2.64
C LEU A 146 -5.47 8.23 2.27
N ALA A 147 -6.63 7.57 2.16
CA ALA A 147 -7.88 8.26 1.86
C ALA A 147 -8.32 9.20 3.00
N ALA A 148 -8.17 8.78 4.27
CA ALA A 148 -8.49 9.63 5.41
C ALA A 148 -7.58 10.87 5.48
N ARG A 149 -6.28 10.72 5.19
CA ARG A 149 -5.34 11.86 5.09
C ARG A 149 -5.68 12.79 3.93
N ALA A 150 -6.31 12.28 2.88
CA ALA A 150 -6.87 13.09 1.79
C ALA A 150 -8.22 13.74 2.15
N GLY A 151 -8.68 13.63 3.40
CA GLY A 151 -9.88 14.28 3.92
C GLY A 151 -11.18 13.48 3.72
N ALA A 152 -11.10 12.20 3.37
CA ALA A 152 -12.29 11.36 3.22
C ALA A 152 -12.86 10.89 4.56
N ASN A 153 -14.17 10.63 4.59
CA ASN A 153 -14.86 9.94 5.68
C ASN A 153 -14.75 8.42 5.45
N VAL A 154 -13.79 7.78 6.11
CA VAL A 154 -13.44 6.38 5.81
C VAL A 154 -14.04 5.41 6.81
N LYS A 155 -14.64 4.33 6.30
CA LYS A 155 -15.02 3.15 7.08
C LYS A 155 -14.30 1.90 6.61
N ILE A 156 -13.60 1.22 7.52
CA ILE A 156 -13.07 -0.12 7.32
C ILE A 156 -14.18 -1.13 7.58
N ILE A 157 -14.55 -1.90 6.57
CA ILE A 157 -15.62 -2.90 6.66
C ILE A 157 -15.01 -4.28 6.82
N GLY A 158 -15.41 -4.98 7.89
CA GLY A 158 -14.97 -6.33 8.20
C GLY A 158 -16.12 -7.26 8.58
N ARG A 159 -15.87 -8.57 8.53
CA ARG A 159 -16.85 -9.59 8.95
C ARG A 159 -17.27 -9.47 10.41
N GLN A 160 -16.38 -8.96 11.27
CA GLN A 160 -16.60 -8.76 12.69
C GLN A 160 -16.35 -7.30 13.03
N LEU A 161 -17.35 -6.64 13.63
CA LEU A 161 -17.28 -5.22 14.00
C LEU A 161 -16.08 -4.93 14.90
N ASP A 162 -15.91 -5.68 15.98
CA ASP A 162 -14.82 -5.47 16.95
C ASP A 162 -13.43 -5.59 16.33
N LYS A 163 -13.27 -6.44 15.31
CA LYS A 163 -12.01 -6.53 14.57
C LYS A 163 -11.81 -5.31 13.66
N ALA A 164 -12.85 -4.91 12.93
CA ALA A 164 -12.78 -3.74 12.07
C ALA A 164 -12.49 -2.46 12.87
N GLN A 165 -13.13 -2.31 14.03
CA GLN A 165 -12.95 -1.18 14.94
C GLN A 165 -11.53 -1.10 15.50
N ARG A 166 -10.99 -2.21 16.03
CA ARG A 166 -9.59 -2.25 16.50
C ARG A 166 -8.59 -1.94 15.40
N VAL A 167 -8.84 -2.38 14.18
CA VAL A 167 -7.98 -2.08 13.03
C VAL A 167 -8.07 -0.61 12.65
N ALA A 168 -9.26 -0.01 12.69
CA ALA A 168 -9.45 1.42 12.44
C ALA A 168 -8.72 2.27 13.50
N GLU A 169 -8.80 1.89 14.77
CA GLU A 169 -8.06 2.52 15.87
C GLU A 169 -6.54 2.44 15.65
N LEU A 170 -6.02 1.25 15.36
CA LEU A 170 -4.61 1.07 15.00
C LEU A 170 -4.21 1.95 13.81
N CYS A 171 -5.05 2.02 12.77
CA CYS A 171 -4.79 2.85 11.61
C CYS A 171 -4.75 4.33 11.99
N ASN A 172 -5.65 4.81 12.86
CA ASN A 172 -5.66 6.20 13.29
C ASN A 172 -4.42 6.56 14.11
N GLU A 173 -4.07 5.72 15.07
CA GLU A 173 -2.96 5.98 15.99
C GLU A 173 -1.60 5.79 15.33
N ALA A 174 -1.33 4.60 14.79
CA ALA A 174 0.01 4.20 14.36
C ALA A 174 0.37 4.67 12.95
N TYR A 175 -0.60 4.76 12.04
CA TYR A 175 -0.36 5.05 10.62
C TYR A 175 -0.91 6.43 10.21
N GLY A 176 -2.00 6.86 10.85
CA GLY A 176 -2.58 8.19 10.71
C GLY A 176 -1.84 9.24 11.54
N ASN A 177 -0.95 8.83 12.45
CA ASN A 177 -0.26 9.70 13.42
C ASN A 177 -1.23 10.48 14.34
N GLY A 178 -2.42 9.93 14.61
CA GLY A 178 -3.47 10.59 15.38
C GLY A 178 -4.23 11.69 14.63
N GLU A 179 -3.94 11.90 13.33
CA GLU A 179 -4.54 12.98 12.53
C GLU A 179 -5.72 12.50 11.66
N THR A 180 -5.96 11.19 11.58
CA THR A 180 -7.06 10.62 10.79
C THR A 180 -8.24 10.22 11.67
N THR A 181 -9.44 10.17 11.08
CA THR A 181 -10.66 9.67 11.74
C THR A 181 -11.30 8.58 10.89
N ILE A 182 -10.77 7.37 11.02
CA ILE A 182 -11.30 6.14 10.39
C ILE A 182 -12.17 5.41 11.40
N ALA A 183 -13.33 4.90 10.98
CA ALA A 183 -14.19 4.05 11.80
C ALA A 183 -14.21 2.60 11.29
N GLY A 184 -14.47 1.64 12.20
CA GLY A 184 -14.79 0.27 11.82
C GLY A 184 -16.29 0.08 11.64
N ASP A 185 -16.70 -0.79 10.72
CA ASP A 185 -18.10 -1.19 10.57
C ASP A 185 -18.21 -2.67 10.14
N ALA A 186 -19.41 -3.23 10.29
CA ALA A 186 -19.69 -4.63 10.01
C ALA A 186 -20.14 -4.84 8.56
N ASP A 187 -19.76 -5.97 7.97
CA ASP A 187 -20.17 -6.37 6.62
C ASP A 187 -21.70 -6.44 6.46
N ALA A 188 -22.42 -6.80 7.54
CA ALA A 188 -23.87 -6.82 7.58
C ALA A 188 -24.53 -5.45 7.28
N ASN A 189 -23.81 -4.34 7.50
CA ASN A 189 -24.32 -2.99 7.30
C ASN A 189 -24.05 -2.46 5.87
N LYS A 190 -23.36 -3.21 4.99
CA LYS A 190 -23.02 -2.76 3.62
C LYS A 190 -24.21 -2.25 2.83
N GLY A 191 -25.38 -2.88 2.97
CA GLY A 191 -26.60 -2.47 2.26
C GLY A 191 -27.06 -1.05 2.59
N GLU A 192 -26.83 -0.57 3.81
CA GLU A 192 -27.12 0.81 4.18
C GLU A 192 -25.96 1.75 3.83
N LEU A 193 -24.73 1.32 4.08
CA LEU A 193 -23.54 2.14 3.84
C LEU A 193 -23.33 2.46 2.35
N ILE A 194 -23.63 1.53 1.45
CA ILE A 194 -23.46 1.73 0.01
C ILE A 194 -24.35 2.85 -0.54
N LYS A 195 -25.49 3.14 0.12
CA LYS A 195 -26.44 4.18 -0.30
C LYS A 195 -25.84 5.59 -0.26
N THR A 196 -24.83 5.79 0.58
CA THR A 196 -24.15 7.08 0.78
C THR A 196 -22.67 7.06 0.39
N ALA A 197 -22.15 5.90 -0.07
CA ALA A 197 -20.77 5.77 -0.48
C ALA A 197 -20.50 6.50 -1.80
N ASP A 198 -19.41 7.27 -1.83
CA ASP A 198 -18.87 7.87 -3.05
C ASP A 198 -17.81 6.97 -3.68
N VAL A 199 -17.05 6.25 -2.84
CA VAL A 199 -15.91 5.44 -3.24
C VAL A 199 -15.92 4.11 -2.51
N VAL A 200 -15.57 3.04 -3.23
CA VAL A 200 -15.36 1.71 -2.64
C VAL A 200 -13.96 1.20 -2.97
N PHE A 201 -13.24 0.72 -1.96
CA PHE A 201 -12.04 -0.10 -2.13
C PHE A 201 -12.38 -1.54 -1.75
N ALA A 202 -12.30 -2.47 -2.71
CA ALA A 202 -12.37 -3.90 -2.44
C ALA A 202 -10.96 -4.44 -2.23
N THR A 203 -10.63 -4.75 -0.98
CA THR A 203 -9.29 -5.20 -0.54
C THR A 203 -9.34 -6.56 0.16
N ALA A 204 -10.31 -7.39 -0.21
CA ALA A 204 -10.47 -8.73 0.34
C ALA A 204 -9.40 -9.70 -0.16
N ALA A 205 -9.42 -10.91 0.40
CA ALA A 205 -8.57 -11.98 -0.07
C ALA A 205 -8.89 -12.35 -1.54
N ALA A 206 -7.91 -12.92 -2.22
CA ALA A 206 -8.05 -13.38 -3.60
C ALA A 206 -9.25 -14.33 -3.79
N GLY A 207 -10.03 -14.11 -4.85
CA GLY A 207 -11.20 -14.95 -5.19
C GLY A 207 -12.42 -14.73 -4.29
N ILE A 208 -12.47 -13.65 -3.51
CA ILE A 208 -13.61 -13.32 -2.66
C ILE A 208 -14.33 -12.09 -3.21
N GLU A 209 -15.57 -12.27 -3.66
CA GLU A 209 -16.48 -11.18 -3.97
C GLU A 209 -16.95 -10.50 -2.66
N VAL A 210 -16.84 -9.17 -2.59
CA VAL A 210 -17.26 -8.37 -1.43
C VAL A 210 -18.33 -7.33 -1.74
N LEU A 211 -18.55 -7.01 -3.02
CA LEU A 211 -19.63 -6.13 -3.46
C LEU A 211 -20.39 -6.79 -4.62
N SER A 212 -21.59 -7.29 -4.34
CA SER A 212 -22.44 -7.96 -5.33
C SER A 212 -23.07 -6.97 -6.31
N ALA A 213 -23.64 -7.48 -7.41
CA ALA A 213 -24.30 -6.66 -8.42
C ALA A 213 -25.48 -5.85 -7.85
N GLU A 214 -26.22 -6.42 -6.89
CA GLU A 214 -27.33 -5.74 -6.21
C GLU A 214 -26.82 -4.55 -5.38
N LEU A 215 -25.70 -4.71 -4.68
CA LEU A 215 -25.11 -3.63 -3.90
C LEU A 215 -24.50 -2.54 -4.79
N VAL A 216 -23.83 -2.91 -5.89
CA VAL A 216 -23.38 -1.95 -6.91
C VAL A 216 -24.56 -1.12 -7.43
N ALA A 217 -25.68 -1.78 -7.78
CA ALA A 217 -26.88 -1.11 -8.26
C ALA A 217 -27.59 -0.27 -7.18
N ALA A 218 -27.37 -0.57 -5.90
CA ALA A 218 -27.94 0.13 -4.75
C ALA A 218 -27.12 1.33 -4.26
N GLY A 219 -25.99 1.66 -4.91
CA GLY A 219 -25.15 2.82 -4.60
C GLY A 219 -25.43 4.02 -5.53
N PRO A 220 -26.44 4.87 -5.26
CA PRO A 220 -26.82 5.97 -6.15
C PRO A 220 -25.77 7.08 -6.23
N GLN A 221 -24.86 7.16 -5.26
CA GLN A 221 -23.82 8.20 -5.17
C GLN A 221 -22.43 7.71 -5.56
N LEU A 222 -22.29 6.40 -5.84
CA LEU A 222 -21.01 5.76 -6.12
C LEU A 222 -20.38 6.38 -7.37
N LYS A 223 -19.14 6.83 -7.26
CA LYS A 223 -18.37 7.47 -8.33
C LYS A 223 -17.29 6.54 -8.84
N VAL A 224 -16.48 6.02 -7.93
CA VAL A 224 -15.34 5.17 -8.27
C VAL A 224 -15.32 3.94 -7.38
N ALA A 225 -15.12 2.76 -7.95
CA ALA A 225 -14.81 1.57 -7.18
C ALA A 225 -13.49 0.96 -7.68
N ALA A 226 -12.63 0.56 -6.76
CA ALA A 226 -11.37 -0.07 -7.09
C ALA A 226 -11.27 -1.44 -6.43
N ASP A 227 -10.76 -2.42 -7.18
CA ASP A 227 -10.68 -3.81 -6.77
C ASP A 227 -9.26 -4.34 -6.97
N VAL A 228 -8.63 -4.79 -5.89
CA VAL A 228 -7.26 -5.35 -5.93
C VAL A 228 -7.25 -6.86 -6.15
N ASN A 229 -8.42 -7.49 -6.29
CA ASN A 229 -8.52 -8.92 -6.55
C ASN A 229 -8.30 -9.23 -8.04
N ALA A 230 -7.17 -9.87 -8.35
CA ALA A 230 -6.86 -10.37 -9.69
C ALA A 230 -7.34 -11.81 -9.95
N VAL A 231 -7.90 -12.48 -8.93
CA VAL A 231 -8.31 -13.89 -9.00
C VAL A 231 -9.83 -13.99 -9.07
N PRO A 232 -10.40 -14.63 -10.10
CA PRO A 232 -11.85 -14.81 -10.22
C PRO A 232 -12.48 -15.60 -9.05
N PRO A 233 -13.72 -15.28 -8.64
CA PRO A 233 -14.53 -14.14 -9.09
C PRO A 233 -13.92 -12.79 -8.63
N PRO A 234 -14.17 -11.67 -9.34
CA PRO A 234 -13.71 -10.36 -8.92
C PRO A 234 -14.28 -10.00 -7.53
N GLY A 235 -13.59 -9.10 -6.82
CA GLY A 235 -14.05 -8.54 -5.56
C GLY A 235 -15.31 -7.68 -5.71
N ILE A 236 -15.50 -7.06 -6.88
CA ILE A 236 -16.67 -6.25 -7.21
C ILE A 236 -17.33 -6.79 -8.47
N ALA A 237 -18.61 -7.15 -8.37
CA ALA A 237 -19.40 -7.60 -9.51
C ALA A 237 -19.44 -6.52 -10.62
N GLY A 238 -19.24 -6.95 -11.87
CA GLY A 238 -19.25 -6.04 -13.02
C GLY A 238 -17.98 -5.20 -13.20
N LEU A 239 -16.93 -5.45 -12.41
CA LEU A 239 -15.62 -4.82 -12.51
C LEU A 239 -14.55 -5.88 -12.84
N GLU A 240 -13.94 -5.78 -14.02
CA GLU A 240 -12.92 -6.74 -14.47
C GLU A 240 -11.50 -6.27 -14.12
N ALA A 241 -10.57 -7.20 -13.97
CA ALA A 241 -9.23 -6.91 -13.47
C ALA A 241 -8.44 -5.90 -14.34
N HIS A 242 -8.77 -5.75 -15.63
CA HIS A 242 -8.11 -4.81 -16.54
C HIS A 242 -8.82 -3.46 -16.68
N HIS A 243 -9.97 -3.26 -16.02
CA HIS A 243 -10.69 -1.99 -16.06
C HIS A 243 -9.81 -0.84 -15.53
N LYS A 244 -9.81 0.29 -16.24
CA LYS A 244 -9.06 1.50 -15.89
C LYS A 244 -9.96 2.71 -16.15
N GLY A 245 -10.75 3.08 -15.15
CA GLY A 245 -11.79 4.11 -15.31
C GLY A 245 -12.96 3.64 -16.20
N THR A 246 -13.18 2.34 -16.33
CA THR A 246 -14.26 1.79 -17.18
C THR A 246 -15.59 1.81 -16.42
N PRO A 247 -16.73 2.17 -17.02
CA PRO A 247 -18.03 2.07 -16.35
C PRO A 247 -18.28 0.69 -15.74
N ILE A 248 -18.77 0.65 -14.50
CA ILE A 248 -19.08 -0.62 -13.82
C ILE A 248 -20.42 -1.15 -14.32
N THR A 249 -20.42 -2.37 -14.83
CA THR A 249 -21.66 -3.02 -15.31
C THR A 249 -22.67 -3.14 -14.16
N GLY A 250 -23.90 -2.68 -14.39
CA GLY A 250 -24.97 -2.71 -13.38
C GLY A 250 -25.02 -1.50 -12.44
N SER A 251 -24.02 -0.62 -12.45
CA SER A 251 -24.08 0.65 -11.73
C SER A 251 -25.15 1.57 -12.33
N LYS A 252 -25.94 2.21 -11.46
CA LYS A 252 -26.95 3.22 -11.84
C LYS A 252 -26.48 4.66 -11.65
N SER A 253 -25.35 4.86 -10.99
CA SER A 253 -24.80 6.19 -10.67
C SER A 253 -23.81 6.71 -11.71
N GLY A 254 -23.48 5.89 -12.73
CA GLY A 254 -22.39 6.18 -13.67
C GLY A 254 -21.01 5.89 -13.08
N ALA A 255 -20.92 5.04 -12.07
CA ALA A 255 -19.65 4.71 -11.42
C ALA A 255 -18.65 4.07 -12.41
N VAL A 256 -17.37 4.39 -12.23
CA VAL A 256 -16.27 3.76 -12.96
C VAL A 256 -15.43 2.85 -12.05
N GLY A 257 -14.89 1.81 -12.65
CA GLY A 257 -14.14 0.74 -12.01
C GLY A 257 -12.66 0.79 -12.35
N ILE A 258 -11.83 0.45 -11.37
CA ILE A 258 -10.39 0.25 -11.54
C ILE A 258 -10.06 -1.16 -11.04
N GLY A 259 -9.56 -2.02 -11.93
CA GLY A 259 -9.26 -3.42 -11.65
C GLY A 259 -7.82 -3.67 -11.24
N ALA A 260 -7.59 -4.86 -10.66
CA ALA A 260 -6.33 -5.23 -10.03
C ALA A 260 -5.11 -5.20 -10.96
N LEU A 261 -5.25 -5.52 -12.24
CA LEU A 261 -4.15 -5.47 -13.21
C LEU A 261 -3.82 -4.02 -13.58
N ALA A 262 -4.81 -3.14 -13.68
CA ALA A 262 -4.57 -1.71 -13.91
C ALA A 262 -3.86 -1.07 -12.71
N ILE A 263 -4.28 -1.42 -11.49
CA ILE A 263 -3.59 -1.03 -10.23
C ILE A 263 -2.17 -1.60 -10.22
N GLY A 264 -2.01 -2.84 -10.65
CA GLY A 264 -0.73 -3.55 -10.69
C GLY A 264 0.34 -2.84 -11.52
N VAL A 265 -0.04 -2.16 -12.61
CA VAL A 265 0.89 -1.37 -13.44
C VAL A 265 1.46 -0.20 -12.64
N ILE A 266 0.60 0.60 -12.00
CA ILE A 266 1.02 1.75 -11.20
C ILE A 266 1.80 1.29 -9.95
N LYS A 267 1.37 0.18 -9.33
CA LYS A 267 2.08 -0.45 -8.22
C LYS A 267 3.52 -0.84 -8.61
N TYR A 268 3.68 -1.50 -9.76
CA TYR A 268 4.99 -1.86 -10.29
C TYR A 268 5.87 -0.62 -10.48
N GLN A 269 5.36 0.41 -11.16
CA GLN A 269 6.09 1.66 -11.38
C GLN A 269 6.48 2.34 -10.06
N ALA A 270 5.57 2.41 -9.09
CA ALA A 270 5.85 3.03 -7.80
C ALA A 270 6.93 2.28 -7.02
N GLN A 271 6.85 0.95 -6.93
CA GLN A 271 7.85 0.15 -6.24
C GLN A 271 9.22 0.25 -6.94
N HIS A 272 9.25 0.20 -8.27
CA HIS A 272 10.46 0.31 -9.08
C HIS A 272 11.16 1.65 -8.86
N ARG A 273 10.44 2.78 -9.02
CA ARG A 273 10.97 4.13 -8.79
C ARG A 273 11.48 4.34 -7.37
N LEU A 274 10.81 3.79 -6.35
CA LEU A 274 11.29 3.87 -4.97
C LEU A 274 12.60 3.11 -4.77
N LEU A 275 12.74 1.92 -5.36
CA LEU A 275 13.97 1.13 -5.31
C LEU A 275 15.12 1.80 -6.07
N GLU A 276 14.84 2.51 -7.17
CA GLU A 276 15.81 3.34 -7.88
C GLU A 276 16.22 4.57 -7.06
N ARG A 277 15.27 5.27 -6.44
CA ARG A 277 15.52 6.42 -5.56
C ARG A 277 16.49 6.08 -4.43
N MET A 278 16.34 4.90 -3.81
CA MET A 278 17.27 4.43 -2.77
C MET A 278 18.73 4.38 -3.26
N ARG A 279 18.94 4.17 -4.56
CA ARG A 279 20.23 3.98 -5.21
C ARG A 279 20.88 5.29 -5.67
N GLU A 280 20.06 6.21 -6.15
CA GLU A 280 20.49 7.44 -6.83
C GLU A 280 20.41 8.68 -5.94
N GLY A 281 19.54 8.64 -4.93
CA GLY A 281 19.23 9.76 -4.07
C GLY A 281 20.10 9.88 -2.81
N ASN A 282 19.57 10.69 -1.88
CA ASN A 282 20.06 10.72 -0.52
C ASN A 282 19.54 9.50 0.27
N THR A 283 20.07 9.29 1.47
CA THR A 283 19.54 8.26 2.38
C THR A 283 18.09 8.57 2.75
N GLU A 284 17.17 7.66 2.40
CA GLU A 284 15.73 7.80 2.65
C GLU A 284 15.17 6.61 3.45
N PHE A 285 14.07 6.83 4.18
CA PHE A 285 13.33 5.80 4.91
C PHE A 285 11.91 5.75 4.36
N LEU A 286 11.74 4.94 3.32
CA LEU A 286 10.57 4.94 2.47
C LEU A 286 9.48 4.03 3.04
N ALA A 287 8.25 4.53 3.05
CA ALA A 287 7.06 3.80 3.47
C ALA A 287 5.85 4.15 2.59
N TYR A 288 4.63 3.89 3.09
CA TYR A 288 3.39 4.07 2.33
C TYR A 288 3.12 5.50 1.85
N HIS A 289 3.61 6.53 2.56
CA HIS A 289 3.41 7.92 2.15
C HIS A 289 4.30 8.28 0.94
N ASP A 290 5.54 7.78 0.91
CA ASP A 290 6.43 7.93 -0.25
C ASP A 290 5.89 7.14 -1.45
N ALA A 291 5.39 5.93 -1.22
CA ALA A 291 4.75 5.14 -2.26
C ALA A 291 3.54 5.88 -2.86
N PHE A 292 2.76 6.56 -2.03
CA PHE A 292 1.61 7.34 -2.50
C PHE A 292 2.03 8.57 -3.31
N ALA A 293 3.07 9.29 -2.89
CA ALA A 293 3.62 10.41 -3.66
C ALA A 293 4.09 9.96 -5.05
N VAL A 294 4.88 8.87 -5.11
CA VAL A 294 5.37 8.32 -6.38
C VAL A 294 4.23 7.75 -7.23
N ALA A 295 3.22 7.12 -6.62
CA ALA A 295 2.06 6.62 -7.36
C ALA A 295 1.25 7.75 -8.00
N ARG A 296 1.13 8.91 -7.35
CA ARG A 296 0.50 10.11 -7.93
C ARG A 296 1.25 10.63 -9.15
N GLU A 297 2.58 10.61 -9.13
CA GLU A 297 3.39 10.94 -10.30
C GLU A 297 3.17 9.91 -11.42
N ALA A 298 3.20 8.61 -11.08
CA ALA A 298 3.08 7.53 -12.06
C ALA A 298 1.72 7.45 -12.76
N VAL A 299 0.63 7.95 -12.16
CA VAL A 299 -0.68 8.02 -12.83
C VAL A 299 -0.77 9.19 -13.82
N GLU A 300 0.08 10.21 -13.71
CA GLU A 300 0.11 11.37 -14.61
C GLU A 300 0.96 11.14 -15.87
N ASP A 301 1.85 10.15 -15.84
CA ASP A 301 2.72 9.72 -16.95
C ASP A 301 1.98 8.86 -18.00
#